data_AF-S2E7E9-F1
#
_entry.id   AF-S2E7E9-F1
#
_cell.length_a   1.000
_cell.length_b   1.000
_cell.length_c   1.000
_cell.angle_alpha   90.00
_cell.angle_beta   90.00
_cell.angle_gamma   90.00
#
_symmetry.space_group_name_H-M   'P 1'
#
loop_
_entity.id
_entity.type
_entity.pdbx_description
1 polymer ?
#
loop_
_entity_poly.entity_id
_entity_poly.type
_entity_poly.pdbx_seq_one_letter_code
_entity_poly.pdbx_strand_id
1 'polypeptide(L)'
;MCILVLSLNIILVPIFAQTANDVQTLFKQANQNLLNGKYNEAILIYDDILVKFPNNISTLKMKAIALSNLGEHEKSLLEFFKILQYQPDDITAITGMGVGFGNLGEYQEANHYFNEAIMKKPDSVIIKNYKEFTEKVITKYPYVPTKKPIELEKPANIIIPDWVKPMAKWWSERQIEDKEFSSALLFLIENKIIDIPIVETKSNEDTIPDWIRNNALWWSEGAISDKDFVVGIQYMMKNGIIGIEIKKSHEDIQKEKEAELKLFEKYLRNISNNIIDEKRYIEYPNPSQDVIKKFLRDYVKWNFEGEVKVASNSFPNPTYEIIDDEYVIHYKVFVNEQPSGLPLNHVSTLQNSFLFWENQELSSNGHKAKVKFEITNQKREANVWVTW
;
A
#
# COMPACT_ATOMS: atom_id res chain seq x y z
N MET A 1 -32.82 -55.88 -17.60
CA MET A 1 -31.64 -54.98 -17.69
C MET A 1 -32.00 -53.69 -16.97
N CYS A 2 -31.73 -53.62 -15.67
CA CYS A 2 -31.99 -52.43 -14.84
C CYS A 2 -30.84 -51.44 -15.03
N ILE A 3 -31.13 -50.28 -15.59
CA ILE A 3 -30.17 -49.18 -15.68
C ILE A 3 -30.32 -48.34 -14.40
N LEU A 4 -29.33 -48.43 -13.52
CA LEU A 4 -29.19 -47.59 -12.33
C LEU A 4 -28.74 -46.19 -12.80
N VAL A 5 -29.58 -45.18 -12.62
CA VAL A 5 -29.18 -43.78 -12.79
C VAL A 5 -28.58 -43.31 -11.47
N LEU A 6 -27.26 -43.31 -11.37
CA LEU A 6 -26.54 -42.65 -10.28
C LEU A 6 -26.55 -41.14 -10.54
N SER A 7 -27.39 -40.41 -9.82
CA SER A 7 -27.28 -38.94 -9.74
C SER A 7 -26.09 -38.57 -8.86
N LEU A 8 -25.02 -38.12 -9.52
CA LEU A 8 -23.84 -37.57 -8.86
C LEU A 8 -24.20 -36.18 -8.32
N ASN A 9 -24.75 -36.12 -7.11
CA ASN A 9 -24.84 -34.86 -6.36
C ASN A 9 -23.43 -34.49 -5.91
N ILE A 10 -22.74 -33.67 -6.70
CA ILE A 10 -21.41 -33.16 -6.34
C ILE A 10 -21.58 -32.23 -5.13
N ILE A 11 -21.10 -32.70 -3.99
CA ILE A 11 -20.97 -31.95 -2.74
C ILE A 11 -19.86 -30.89 -2.93
N LEU A 12 -20.17 -29.81 -3.64
CA LEU A 12 -19.21 -28.72 -3.93
C LEU A 12 -19.09 -27.69 -2.79
N VAL A 13 -20.11 -27.59 -1.93
CA VAL A 13 -20.22 -26.54 -0.90
C VAL A 13 -19.24 -26.68 0.29
N PRO A 14 -18.95 -27.87 0.86
CA PRO A 14 -18.11 -27.95 2.07
C PRO A 14 -16.61 -27.73 1.79
N ILE A 15 -16.13 -28.02 0.57
CA ILE A 15 -14.73 -27.82 0.19
C ILE A 15 -14.41 -26.31 0.14
N PHE A 16 -15.28 -25.51 -0.49
CA PHE A 16 -15.10 -24.06 -0.54
C PHE A 16 -15.19 -23.42 0.85
N ALA A 17 -16.12 -23.84 1.70
CA ALA A 17 -16.23 -23.33 3.07
C ALA A 17 -14.99 -23.69 3.93
N GLN A 18 -14.46 -24.90 3.79
CA GLN A 18 -13.26 -25.33 4.51
C GLN A 18 -12.01 -24.56 4.06
N THR A 19 -11.81 -24.41 2.74
CA THR A 19 -10.68 -23.63 2.21
C THR A 19 -10.73 -22.16 2.59
N ALA A 20 -11.92 -21.55 2.67
CA ALA A 20 -12.07 -20.16 3.12
C ALA A 20 -11.67 -19.98 4.59
N ASN A 21 -12.03 -20.93 5.45
CA ASN A 21 -11.68 -20.90 6.88
C ASN A 21 -10.17 -21.08 7.11
N ASP A 22 -9.53 -21.93 6.30
CA ASP A 22 -8.08 -22.13 6.33
C ASP A 22 -7.32 -20.85 5.92
N VAL A 23 -7.77 -20.16 4.87
CA VAL A 23 -7.18 -18.88 4.43
C VAL A 23 -7.30 -17.81 5.50
N GLN A 24 -8.48 -17.70 6.13
CA GLN A 24 -8.68 -16.72 7.20
C GLN A 24 -7.76 -16.98 8.40
N THR A 25 -7.53 -18.26 8.72
CA THR A 25 -6.64 -18.68 9.80
C THR A 25 -5.18 -18.33 9.48
N LEU A 26 -4.71 -18.67 8.27
CA LEU A 26 -3.36 -18.31 7.79
C LEU A 26 -3.16 -16.80 7.75
N PHE A 27 -4.14 -16.05 7.25
CA PHE A 27 -4.08 -14.59 7.17
C PHE A 27 -3.97 -13.96 8.56
N LYS A 28 -4.72 -14.48 9.56
CA LYS A 28 -4.61 -14.02 10.94
C LYS A 28 -3.23 -14.32 11.55
N GLN A 29 -2.68 -15.52 11.29
CA GLN A 29 -1.34 -15.90 11.75
C GLN A 29 -0.26 -15.01 11.13
N ALA A 30 -0.35 -14.74 9.82
CA ALA A 30 0.57 -13.84 9.13
C ALA A 30 0.51 -12.41 9.68
N ASN A 31 -0.70 -11.89 9.95
CA ASN A 31 -0.87 -10.59 10.61
C ASN A 31 -0.27 -10.56 12.02
N GLN A 32 -0.39 -11.65 12.79
CA GLN A 32 0.25 -11.75 14.09
C GLN A 32 1.78 -11.68 13.97
N ASN A 33 2.36 -12.38 13.01
CA ASN A 33 3.80 -12.31 12.73
C ASN A 33 4.23 -10.90 12.31
N LEU A 34 3.47 -10.25 11.42
CA LEU A 34 3.67 -8.85 11.03
C LEU A 34 3.70 -7.91 12.24
N LEU A 35 2.71 -8.02 13.14
CA LEU A 35 2.61 -7.22 14.37
C LEU A 35 3.76 -7.47 15.36
N ASN A 36 4.32 -8.69 15.35
CA ASN A 36 5.46 -9.07 16.16
C ASN A 36 6.81 -8.71 15.51
N GLY A 37 6.83 -8.05 14.35
CA GLY A 37 8.05 -7.70 13.61
C GLY A 37 8.70 -8.89 12.87
N LYS A 38 8.05 -10.05 12.84
CA LYS A 38 8.49 -11.27 12.14
C LYS A 38 8.10 -11.21 10.66
N TYR A 39 8.71 -10.27 9.94
CA TYR A 39 8.29 -9.92 8.58
C TYR A 39 8.51 -11.04 7.57
N ASN A 40 9.64 -11.76 7.64
CA ASN A 40 9.92 -12.87 6.73
C ASN A 40 8.89 -14.00 6.90
N GLU A 41 8.56 -14.35 8.14
CA GLU A 41 7.56 -15.37 8.46
C GLU A 41 6.16 -14.96 8.03
N ALA A 42 5.81 -13.68 8.18
CA ALA A 42 4.54 -13.15 7.66
C ALA A 42 4.48 -13.26 6.12
N ILE A 43 5.55 -12.86 5.43
CA ILE A 43 5.64 -12.91 3.95
C ILE A 43 5.48 -14.34 3.43
N LEU A 44 6.14 -15.33 4.03
CA LEU A 44 6.00 -16.74 3.63
C LEU A 44 4.55 -17.21 3.70
N ILE A 45 3.83 -16.87 4.78
CA ILE A 45 2.42 -17.25 4.92
C ILE A 45 1.54 -16.49 3.91
N TYR A 46 1.83 -15.21 3.64
CA TYR A 46 1.13 -14.48 2.58
C TYR A 46 1.37 -15.10 1.20
N ASP A 47 2.59 -15.55 0.90
CA ASP A 47 2.90 -16.25 -0.35
C ASP A 47 2.10 -17.55 -0.48
N ASP A 48 1.99 -18.34 0.59
CA ASP A 48 1.16 -19.55 0.61
C ASP A 48 -0.31 -19.28 0.30
N ILE A 49 -0.86 -18.17 0.82
CA ILE A 49 -2.23 -17.74 0.50
C ILE A 49 -2.34 -17.34 -0.97
N LEU A 50 -1.37 -16.58 -1.49
CA LEU A 50 -1.37 -16.06 -2.85
C LEU A 50 -1.14 -17.15 -3.91
N VAL A 51 -0.48 -18.26 -3.58
CA VAL A 51 -0.41 -19.44 -4.46
C VAL A 51 -1.81 -19.96 -4.80
N LYS A 52 -2.73 -19.95 -3.83
CA LYS A 52 -4.11 -20.43 -4.00
C LYS A 52 -5.06 -19.33 -4.46
N PHE A 53 -4.82 -18.10 -4.02
CA PHE A 53 -5.68 -16.94 -4.27
C PHE A 53 -4.83 -15.76 -4.74
N PRO A 54 -4.31 -15.78 -5.99
CA PRO A 54 -3.31 -14.82 -6.47
C PRO A 54 -3.77 -13.37 -6.45
N ASN A 55 -5.09 -13.14 -6.49
CA ASN A 55 -5.70 -11.81 -6.51
C ASN A 55 -6.33 -11.42 -5.16
N ASN A 56 -5.96 -12.06 -4.05
CA ASN A 56 -6.44 -11.69 -2.72
C ASN A 56 -5.84 -10.33 -2.30
N ILE A 57 -6.60 -9.26 -2.54
CA ILE A 57 -6.16 -7.88 -2.32
C ILE A 57 -5.71 -7.63 -0.87
N SER A 58 -6.43 -8.16 0.12
CA SER A 58 -6.06 -8.01 1.53
C SER A 58 -4.69 -8.62 1.83
N THR A 59 -4.41 -9.79 1.25
CA THR A 59 -3.13 -10.50 1.38
C THR A 59 -2.02 -9.76 0.66
N LEU A 60 -2.26 -9.30 -0.58
CA LEU A 60 -1.31 -8.47 -1.32
C LEU A 60 -0.92 -7.20 -0.53
N LYS A 61 -1.91 -6.52 0.08
CA LYS A 61 -1.67 -5.30 0.88
C LYS A 61 -0.77 -5.60 2.08
N MET A 62 -1.09 -6.64 2.84
CA MET A 62 -0.32 -6.97 4.03
C MET A 62 1.09 -7.47 3.68
N LYS A 63 1.24 -8.21 2.57
CA LYS A 63 2.56 -8.60 2.04
C LYS A 63 3.38 -7.37 1.61
N ALA A 64 2.77 -6.43 0.89
CA ALA A 64 3.43 -5.19 0.49
C ALA A 64 3.92 -4.39 1.70
N ILE A 65 3.08 -4.25 2.74
CA ILE A 65 3.45 -3.60 4.00
C ILE A 65 4.60 -4.36 4.70
N ALA A 66 4.54 -5.68 4.76
CA ALA A 66 5.61 -6.51 5.34
C ALA A 66 6.95 -6.31 4.62
N LEU A 67 6.94 -6.32 3.28
CA LEU A 67 8.11 -6.08 2.44
C LEU A 67 8.66 -4.66 2.64
N SER A 68 7.78 -3.66 2.72
CA SER A 68 8.18 -2.28 3.01
C SER A 68 8.89 -2.16 4.36
N ASN A 69 8.35 -2.78 5.41
CA ASN A 69 8.94 -2.79 6.74
C ASN A 69 10.26 -3.59 6.81
N LEU A 70 10.43 -4.58 5.93
CA LEU A 70 11.68 -5.34 5.78
C LEU A 70 12.77 -4.58 5.01
N GLY A 71 12.44 -3.43 4.40
CA GLY A 71 13.36 -2.67 3.54
C GLY A 71 13.39 -3.15 2.09
N GLU A 72 12.54 -4.11 1.73
CA GLU A 72 12.42 -4.69 0.39
C GLU A 72 11.50 -3.83 -0.48
N HIS A 73 11.86 -2.55 -0.66
CA HIS A 73 10.99 -1.53 -1.23
C HIS A 73 10.59 -1.80 -2.69
N GLU A 74 11.49 -2.33 -3.52
CA GLU A 74 11.15 -2.72 -4.90
C GLU A 74 10.06 -3.80 -4.92
N LYS A 75 10.20 -4.84 -4.10
CA LYS A 75 9.21 -5.92 -3.98
C LYS A 75 7.88 -5.40 -3.43
N SER A 76 7.94 -4.50 -2.44
CA SER A 76 6.74 -3.82 -1.91
C SER A 76 5.99 -3.06 -3.00
N LEU A 77 6.70 -2.30 -3.84
CA LEU A 77 6.12 -1.53 -4.94
C LEU A 77 5.45 -2.46 -5.96
N LEU A 78 6.04 -3.63 -6.24
CA LEU A 78 5.45 -4.61 -7.15
C LEU A 78 4.10 -5.12 -6.63
N GLU A 79 3.99 -5.43 -5.34
CA GLU A 79 2.71 -5.89 -4.77
C GLU A 79 1.66 -4.77 -4.72
N PHE A 80 2.05 -3.53 -4.42
CA PHE A 80 1.14 -2.37 -4.54
C PHE A 80 0.71 -2.10 -5.98
N PHE A 81 1.62 -2.22 -6.93
CA PHE A 81 1.31 -2.07 -8.34
C PHE A 81 0.27 -3.09 -8.80
N LYS A 82 0.43 -4.37 -8.43
CA LYS A 82 -0.59 -5.40 -8.70
C LYS A 82 -1.95 -5.01 -8.14
N ILE A 83 -2.03 -4.49 -6.91
CA ILE A 83 -3.30 -4.02 -6.35
C ILE A 83 -3.91 -2.93 -7.23
N LEU A 84 -3.12 -1.95 -7.68
CA LEU A 84 -3.60 -0.87 -8.54
C LEU A 84 -4.07 -1.34 -9.93
N GLN A 85 -3.57 -2.49 -10.44
CA GLN A 85 -4.08 -3.11 -11.67
C GLN A 85 -5.49 -3.71 -11.52
N TYR A 86 -5.97 -3.94 -10.29
CA TYR A 86 -7.33 -4.44 -10.02
C TYR A 86 -8.21 -3.40 -9.32
N GLN A 87 -7.61 -2.53 -8.51
CA GLN A 87 -8.27 -1.48 -7.73
C GLN A 87 -7.47 -0.17 -7.87
N PRO A 88 -7.62 0.55 -9.00
CA PRO A 88 -6.84 1.76 -9.28
C PRO A 88 -6.99 2.88 -8.25
N ASP A 89 -8.10 2.89 -7.52
CA ASP A 89 -8.45 3.88 -6.49
C ASP A 89 -8.09 3.43 -5.07
N ASP A 90 -7.36 2.32 -4.91
CA ASP A 90 -7.04 1.81 -3.60
C ASP A 90 -6.08 2.73 -2.83
N ILE A 91 -6.61 3.48 -1.86
CA ILE A 91 -5.87 4.50 -1.11
C ILE A 91 -4.63 3.91 -0.40
N THR A 92 -4.71 2.67 0.09
CA THR A 92 -3.58 2.02 0.75
C THR A 92 -2.47 1.74 -0.26
N ALA A 93 -2.79 1.21 -1.43
CA ALA A 93 -1.81 0.97 -2.49
C ALA A 93 -1.24 2.28 -3.06
N ILE A 94 -2.06 3.29 -3.33
CA ILE A 94 -1.58 4.61 -3.79
C ILE A 94 -0.61 5.22 -2.76
N THR A 95 -0.98 5.21 -1.48
CA THR A 95 -0.09 5.72 -0.41
C THR A 95 1.18 4.87 -0.28
N GLY A 96 1.05 3.55 -0.41
CA GLY A 96 2.17 2.60 -0.39
C GLY A 96 3.16 2.81 -1.54
N MET A 97 2.66 3.15 -2.73
CA MET A 97 3.49 3.55 -3.87
C MET A 97 4.28 4.82 -3.57
N GLY A 98 3.62 5.84 -2.99
CA GLY A 98 4.27 7.07 -2.56
C GLY A 98 5.42 6.81 -1.57
N VAL A 99 5.16 6.01 -0.53
CA VAL A 99 6.18 5.65 0.47
C VAL A 99 7.31 4.82 -0.15
N GLY A 100 6.99 3.84 -0.99
CA GLY A 100 7.98 2.99 -1.63
C GLY A 100 8.91 3.78 -2.56
N PHE A 101 8.38 4.67 -3.40
CA PHE A 101 9.20 5.54 -4.25
C PHE A 101 10.05 6.52 -3.44
N GLY A 102 9.51 7.07 -2.34
CA GLY A 102 10.28 7.91 -1.42
C GLY A 102 11.47 7.16 -0.81
N ASN A 103 11.28 5.90 -0.42
CA ASN A 103 12.36 5.05 0.09
C ASN A 103 13.37 4.64 -0.99
N LEU A 104 12.96 4.61 -2.26
CA LEU A 104 13.87 4.52 -3.40
C LEU A 104 14.45 5.89 -3.80
N GLY A 105 14.20 6.98 -3.08
CA GLY A 105 14.71 8.30 -3.47
C GLY A 105 14.19 8.81 -4.82
N GLU A 106 13.09 8.25 -5.35
CA GLU A 106 12.37 8.75 -6.51
C GLU A 106 11.22 9.64 -6.03
N TYR A 107 11.59 10.74 -5.37
CA TYR A 107 10.67 11.66 -4.69
C TYR A 107 9.64 12.32 -5.61
N GLN A 108 9.93 12.55 -6.89
CA GLN A 108 8.97 13.16 -7.83
C GLN A 108 7.80 12.22 -8.05
N GLU A 109 8.05 10.93 -8.25
CA GLU A 109 6.99 9.92 -8.31
C GLU A 109 6.30 9.75 -6.97
N ALA A 110 7.05 9.78 -5.86
CA ALA A 110 6.45 9.72 -4.53
C ALA A 110 5.43 10.86 -4.33
N ASN A 111 5.81 12.09 -4.70
CA ASN A 111 4.95 13.26 -4.61
C ASN A 111 3.73 13.16 -5.53
N HIS A 112 3.87 12.59 -6.73
CA HIS A 112 2.75 12.31 -7.63
C HIS A 112 1.71 11.39 -6.95
N TYR A 113 2.14 10.25 -6.39
CA TYR A 113 1.25 9.34 -5.68
C TYR A 113 0.65 9.96 -4.40
N PHE A 114 1.39 10.79 -3.65
CA PHE A 114 0.81 11.49 -2.51
C PHE A 114 -0.24 12.52 -2.92
N ASN A 115 -0.08 13.21 -4.06
CA ASN A 115 -1.10 14.08 -4.61
C ASN A 115 -2.37 13.31 -4.99
N GLU A 116 -2.23 12.16 -5.66
CA GLU A 116 -3.37 11.28 -5.95
C GLU A 116 -4.06 10.83 -4.66
N ALA A 117 -3.30 10.42 -3.64
CA ALA A 117 -3.83 9.96 -2.37
C ALA A 117 -4.57 11.09 -1.60
N ILE A 118 -4.07 12.34 -1.65
CA ILE A 118 -4.73 13.51 -1.05
C ILE A 118 -6.06 13.80 -1.74
N MET A 119 -6.14 13.68 -3.07
CA MET A 119 -7.40 13.86 -3.78
C MET A 119 -8.48 12.88 -3.32
N LYS A 120 -8.09 11.64 -2.96
CA LYS A 120 -9.01 10.60 -2.46
C LYS A 120 -9.30 10.73 -0.96
N LYS A 121 -8.35 11.23 -0.17
CA LYS A 121 -8.47 11.38 1.30
C LYS A 121 -7.87 12.72 1.78
N PRO A 122 -8.54 13.85 1.53
CA PRO A 122 -7.98 15.18 1.77
C PRO A 122 -7.72 15.50 3.25
N ASP A 123 -8.37 14.80 4.18
CA ASP A 123 -8.20 15.03 5.62
C ASP A 123 -7.10 14.16 6.25
N SER A 124 -6.40 13.32 5.47
CA SER A 124 -5.34 12.48 6.01
C SER A 124 -4.10 13.30 6.36
N VAL A 125 -3.87 13.51 7.66
CA VAL A 125 -2.64 14.11 8.19
C VAL A 125 -1.41 13.29 7.79
N ILE A 126 -1.51 11.96 7.83
CA ILE A 126 -0.40 11.06 7.47
C ILE A 126 0.06 11.30 6.01
N ILE A 127 -0.88 11.33 5.05
CA ILE A 127 -0.53 11.56 3.63
C ILE A 127 0.05 12.96 3.45
N LYS A 128 -0.51 13.98 4.11
CA LYS A 128 0.02 15.35 4.08
C LYS A 128 1.46 15.43 4.62
N ASN A 129 1.77 14.73 5.71
CA ASN A 129 3.11 14.71 6.29
C ASN A 129 4.12 14.07 5.33
N TYR A 130 3.78 12.93 4.72
CA TYR A 130 4.65 12.29 3.74
C TYR A 130 4.88 13.17 2.50
N LYS A 131 3.83 13.85 2.03
CA LYS A 131 3.94 14.82 0.94
C LYS A 131 4.87 15.97 1.32
N GLU A 132 4.64 16.61 2.47
CA GLU A 132 5.45 17.75 2.93
C GLU A 132 6.92 17.35 3.10
N PHE A 133 7.18 16.16 3.67
CA PHE A 133 8.52 15.59 3.74
C PHE A 133 9.15 15.47 2.35
N THR A 134 8.44 14.86 1.41
CA THR A 134 8.89 14.65 0.03
C THR A 134 9.19 15.98 -0.66
N GLU A 135 8.33 16.99 -0.52
CA GLU A 135 8.53 18.33 -1.09
C GLU A 135 9.75 19.05 -0.49
N LYS A 136 9.97 18.92 0.82
CA LYS A 136 11.16 19.44 1.49
C LYS A 136 12.43 18.78 0.95
N VAL A 137 12.42 17.46 0.78
CA VAL A 137 13.57 16.72 0.26
C VAL A 137 13.87 17.10 -1.19
N ILE A 138 12.86 17.18 -2.07
CA ILE A 138 13.02 17.64 -3.46
C ILE A 138 13.63 19.05 -3.51
N THR A 139 13.13 19.96 -2.67
CA THR A 139 13.61 21.35 -2.62
C THR A 139 15.06 21.42 -2.14
N LYS A 140 15.42 20.61 -1.14
CA LYS A 140 16.75 20.59 -0.53
C LYS A 140 17.79 19.85 -1.36
N TYR A 141 17.37 18.80 -2.07
CA TYR A 141 18.22 17.93 -2.88
C TYR A 141 17.60 17.70 -4.27
N PRO A 142 17.64 18.70 -5.17
CA PRO A 142 17.13 18.56 -6.52
C PRO A 142 17.86 17.44 -7.28
N TYR A 143 17.11 16.67 -8.05
CA TYR A 143 17.65 15.59 -8.88
C TYR A 143 16.81 15.42 -10.14
N VAL A 144 17.32 14.68 -11.12
CA VAL A 144 16.62 14.37 -12.37
C VAL A 144 15.82 13.07 -12.19
N PRO A 145 14.47 13.09 -12.31
CA PRO A 145 13.65 11.90 -12.20
C PRO A 145 14.06 10.82 -13.18
N THR A 146 14.01 9.56 -12.74
CA THR A 146 14.14 8.44 -13.67
C THR A 146 12.97 8.49 -14.64
N LYS A 147 13.26 8.49 -15.94
CA LYS A 147 12.22 8.57 -16.96
C LYS A 147 11.27 7.37 -16.86
N LYS A 148 9.99 7.65 -16.57
CA LYS A 148 8.92 6.66 -16.57
C LYS A 148 8.64 6.19 -18.01
N PRO A 149 8.46 4.88 -18.25
CA PRO A 149 7.96 4.37 -19.52
C PRO A 149 6.59 4.98 -19.87
N ILE A 150 6.41 5.40 -21.13
CA ILE A 150 5.18 6.06 -21.61
C ILE A 150 3.96 5.17 -21.38
N GLU A 151 4.12 3.85 -21.51
CA GLU A 151 3.04 2.89 -21.33
C GLU A 151 2.58 2.75 -19.87
N LEU A 152 3.36 3.27 -18.90
CA LEU A 152 3.01 3.33 -17.48
C LEU A 152 2.54 4.73 -17.06
N GLU A 153 2.62 5.72 -17.94
CA GLU A 153 2.06 7.04 -17.69
C GLU A 153 0.54 6.95 -17.83
N LYS A 154 -0.17 7.02 -16.71
CA LYS A 154 -1.62 7.25 -16.76
C LYS A 154 -1.85 8.64 -17.34
N PRO A 155 -2.75 8.83 -18.32
CA PRO A 155 -3.03 10.14 -18.86
C PRO A 155 -3.58 11.03 -17.75
N ALA A 156 -2.76 11.99 -17.30
CA ALA A 156 -3.11 12.94 -16.22
C ALA A 156 -4.36 13.77 -16.56
N ASN A 157 -4.67 13.89 -17.84
CA ASN A 157 -5.93 14.42 -18.36
C ASN A 157 -6.45 13.42 -19.39
N ILE A 158 -7.60 12.80 -19.10
CA ILE A 158 -8.35 12.06 -20.12
C ILE A 158 -8.87 13.11 -21.10
N ILE A 159 -8.16 13.32 -22.20
CA ILE A 159 -8.61 14.18 -23.30
C ILE A 159 -9.21 13.26 -24.33
N ILE A 160 -10.53 13.31 -24.45
CA ILE A 160 -11.22 12.55 -25.47
C ILE A 160 -11.11 13.36 -26.77
N PRO A 161 -10.61 12.77 -27.88
CA PRO A 161 -10.51 13.48 -29.14
C PRO A 161 -11.86 14.08 -29.57
N ASP A 162 -11.85 15.34 -30.04
CA ASP A 162 -13.09 16.06 -30.39
C ASP A 162 -13.96 15.35 -31.44
N TRP A 163 -13.36 14.50 -32.29
CA TRP A 163 -14.10 13.70 -33.29
C TRP A 163 -15.07 12.69 -32.66
N VAL A 164 -14.95 12.40 -31.36
CA VAL A 164 -15.86 11.52 -30.63
C VAL A 164 -17.15 12.23 -30.20
N LYS A 165 -17.12 13.56 -29.97
CA LYS A 165 -18.28 14.35 -29.48
C LYS A 165 -19.52 14.25 -30.38
N PRO A 166 -19.42 14.28 -31.73
CA PRO A 166 -20.58 14.05 -32.60
C PRO A 166 -21.31 12.74 -32.33
N MET A 167 -20.59 11.68 -31.97
CA MET A 167 -21.20 10.36 -31.70
C MET A 167 -22.05 10.38 -30.42
N ALA A 168 -21.56 11.03 -29.36
CA ALA A 168 -22.32 11.24 -28.14
C ALA A 168 -23.56 12.11 -28.37
N LYS A 169 -23.43 13.16 -29.20
CA LYS A 169 -24.56 14.00 -29.61
C LYS A 169 -25.61 13.19 -30.36
N TRP A 170 -25.22 12.49 -31.43
CA TRP A 170 -26.12 11.64 -32.23
C TRP A 170 -26.81 10.57 -31.40
N TRP A 171 -26.11 9.95 -30.45
CA TRP A 171 -26.72 8.98 -29.57
C TRP A 171 -27.76 9.62 -28.65
N SER A 172 -27.46 10.81 -28.12
CA SER A 172 -28.39 11.52 -27.25
C SER A 172 -29.66 11.98 -27.98
N GLU A 173 -29.53 12.37 -29.24
CA GLU A 173 -30.62 12.77 -30.14
C GLU A 173 -31.32 11.57 -30.81
N ARG A 174 -30.98 10.33 -30.44
CA ARG A 174 -31.51 9.08 -31.00
C ARG A 174 -31.31 8.93 -32.51
N GLN A 175 -30.25 9.52 -33.05
CA GLN A 175 -29.83 9.34 -34.45
C GLN A 175 -29.05 8.03 -34.66
N ILE A 176 -28.42 7.51 -33.60
CA ILE A 176 -27.75 6.20 -33.59
C ILE A 176 -28.29 5.33 -32.45
N GLU A 177 -28.26 4.01 -32.66
CA GLU A 177 -28.72 3.02 -31.69
C GLU A 177 -27.73 2.82 -30.54
N ASP A 178 -28.21 2.29 -29.41
CA ASP A 178 -27.39 2.00 -28.23
C ASP A 178 -26.20 1.09 -28.57
N LYS A 179 -26.42 0.11 -29.46
CA LYS A 179 -25.38 -0.80 -29.93
C LYS A 179 -24.26 -0.09 -30.71
N GLU A 180 -24.61 0.92 -31.51
CA GLU A 180 -23.63 1.69 -32.30
C GLU A 180 -22.77 2.56 -31.38
N PHE A 181 -23.40 3.22 -30.39
CA PHE A 181 -22.69 3.99 -29.37
C PHE A 181 -21.80 3.10 -28.49
N SER A 182 -22.30 1.95 -28.03
CA SER A 182 -21.51 0.97 -27.25
C SER A 182 -20.32 0.43 -28.05
N SER A 183 -20.48 0.20 -29.35
CA SER A 183 -19.38 -0.25 -30.22
C SER A 183 -18.30 0.82 -30.39
N ALA A 184 -18.72 2.09 -30.50
CA ALA A 184 -17.79 3.22 -30.53
C ALA A 184 -17.02 3.36 -29.21
N LEU A 185 -17.70 3.23 -28.08
CA LEU A 185 -17.09 3.27 -26.77
C LEU A 185 -16.10 2.11 -26.56
N LEU A 186 -16.46 0.90 -27.01
CA LEU A 186 -15.57 -0.25 -27.02
C LEU A 186 -14.31 0.02 -27.85
N PHE A 187 -14.44 0.58 -29.05
CA PHE A 187 -13.30 0.96 -29.88
C PHE A 187 -12.37 1.94 -29.16
N LEU A 188 -12.91 2.95 -28.48
CA LEU A 188 -12.12 3.95 -27.74
C LEU A 188 -11.35 3.31 -26.58
N ILE A 189 -11.96 2.37 -25.88
CA ILE A 189 -11.33 1.62 -24.78
C ILE A 189 -10.25 0.68 -25.33
N GLU A 190 -10.54 -0.11 -26.36
CA GLU A 190 -9.60 -1.08 -26.94
C GLU A 190 -8.35 -0.41 -27.53
N ASN A 191 -8.50 0.79 -28.09
CA ASN A 191 -7.39 1.56 -28.65
C ASN A 191 -6.70 2.48 -27.62
N LYS A 192 -7.03 2.34 -26.32
CA LYS A 192 -6.48 3.17 -25.23
C LYS A 192 -6.66 4.68 -25.45
N ILE A 193 -7.70 5.08 -26.17
CA ILE A 193 -8.08 6.49 -26.36
C ILE A 193 -8.77 7.01 -25.09
N ILE A 194 -9.51 6.14 -24.40
CA ILE A 194 -10.08 6.40 -23.08
C ILE A 194 -9.66 5.29 -22.13
N ASP A 195 -9.10 5.67 -20.98
CA ASP A 195 -8.76 4.73 -19.91
C ASP A 195 -9.95 4.56 -18.95
N ILE A 196 -10.72 3.50 -19.16
CA ILE A 196 -11.81 3.09 -18.28
C ILE A 196 -11.44 1.73 -17.69
N PRO A 197 -11.36 1.59 -16.34
CA PRO A 197 -11.13 0.30 -15.72
C PRO A 197 -12.24 -0.67 -16.13
N ILE A 198 -11.82 -1.73 -16.81
CA ILE A 198 -12.70 -2.73 -17.39
C ILE A 198 -13.39 -3.50 -16.25
N VAL A 199 -14.72 -3.39 -16.18
CA VAL A 199 -15.56 -4.24 -15.34
C VAL A 199 -16.34 -5.15 -16.29
N GLU A 200 -16.16 -6.47 -16.20
CA GLU A 200 -17.05 -7.41 -16.88
C GLU A 200 -18.46 -7.23 -16.32
N THR A 201 -19.34 -6.57 -17.06
CA THR A 201 -20.76 -6.48 -16.72
C THR A 201 -21.62 -7.02 -17.84
N LYS A 202 -22.47 -7.99 -17.51
CA LYS A 202 -23.61 -8.35 -18.34
C LYS A 202 -24.66 -7.27 -18.14
N SER A 203 -25.20 -6.71 -19.22
CA SER A 203 -26.31 -5.76 -19.13
C SER A 203 -27.51 -6.42 -18.46
N ASN A 204 -28.05 -5.78 -17.43
CA ASN A 204 -29.30 -6.23 -16.80
C ASN A 204 -30.54 -5.66 -17.52
N GLU A 205 -30.37 -4.71 -18.43
CA GLU A 205 -31.42 -4.05 -19.20
C GLU A 205 -31.10 -4.09 -20.70
N ASP A 206 -32.11 -4.36 -21.53
CA ASP A 206 -31.99 -4.39 -23.00
C ASP A 206 -31.88 -2.98 -23.62
N THR A 207 -32.12 -1.92 -22.84
CA THR A 207 -32.18 -0.52 -23.32
C THR A 207 -31.53 0.42 -22.32
N ILE A 208 -30.68 1.33 -22.80
CA ILE A 208 -29.99 2.31 -21.93
C ILE A 208 -30.99 3.42 -21.51
N PRO A 209 -31.20 3.68 -20.20
CA PRO A 209 -32.11 4.72 -19.72
C PRO A 209 -31.87 6.13 -20.31
N ASP A 210 -32.94 6.86 -20.62
CA ASP A 210 -32.85 8.18 -21.28
C ASP A 210 -32.07 9.24 -20.48
N TRP A 211 -32.09 9.19 -19.15
CA TRP A 211 -31.34 10.14 -18.33
C TRP A 211 -29.82 10.03 -18.56
N ILE A 212 -29.33 8.91 -19.07
CA ILE A 212 -27.92 8.68 -19.39
C ILE A 212 -27.52 9.41 -20.67
N ARG A 213 -28.42 9.46 -21.66
CA ARG A 213 -28.23 10.21 -22.90
C ARG A 213 -28.02 11.70 -22.64
N ASN A 214 -28.60 12.23 -21.56
CA ASN A 214 -28.37 13.62 -21.15
C ASN A 214 -26.89 13.89 -20.79
N ASN A 215 -26.20 12.93 -20.16
CA ASN A 215 -24.77 13.08 -19.87
C ASN A 215 -23.94 13.13 -21.16
N ALA A 216 -24.29 12.31 -22.16
CA ALA A 216 -23.65 12.33 -23.47
C ALA A 216 -23.92 13.65 -24.21
N LEU A 217 -25.14 14.19 -24.12
CA LEU A 217 -25.50 15.50 -24.67
C LEU A 217 -24.67 16.61 -24.02
N TRP A 218 -24.70 16.71 -22.69
CA TRP A 218 -23.96 17.71 -21.93
C TRP A 218 -22.46 17.67 -22.22
N TRP A 219 -21.89 16.48 -22.38
CA TRP A 219 -20.48 16.35 -22.75
C TRP A 219 -20.22 16.84 -24.18
N SER A 220 -21.08 16.45 -25.14
CA SER A 220 -20.93 16.87 -26.54
C SER A 220 -21.06 18.39 -26.75
N GLU A 221 -21.82 19.07 -25.88
CA GLU A 221 -22.00 20.52 -25.89
C GLU A 221 -20.96 21.27 -25.04
N GLY A 222 -20.05 20.54 -24.38
CA GLY A 222 -19.03 21.12 -23.51
C GLY A 222 -19.54 21.62 -22.16
N ALA A 223 -20.74 21.22 -21.75
CA ALA A 223 -21.31 21.53 -20.45
C ALA A 223 -20.69 20.71 -19.30
N ILE A 224 -20.13 19.54 -19.60
CA ILE A 224 -19.30 18.75 -18.67
C ILE A 224 -17.95 18.40 -19.31
N SER A 225 -16.92 18.20 -18.48
CA SER A 225 -15.58 17.90 -18.97
C SER A 225 -15.45 16.44 -19.43
N ASP A 226 -14.41 16.13 -20.22
CA ASP A 226 -14.06 14.75 -20.60
C ASP A 226 -13.90 13.85 -19.37
N LYS A 227 -13.30 14.39 -18.29
CA LYS A 227 -13.16 13.70 -17.01
C LYS A 227 -14.52 13.34 -16.41
N ASP A 228 -15.45 14.29 -16.37
CA ASP A 228 -16.78 14.07 -15.79
C ASP A 228 -17.59 13.07 -16.61
N PHE A 229 -17.48 13.14 -17.94
CA PHE A 229 -18.10 12.18 -18.85
C PHE A 229 -17.57 10.76 -18.62
N VAL A 230 -16.24 10.59 -18.52
CA VAL A 230 -15.62 9.28 -18.26
C VAL A 230 -16.01 8.72 -16.91
N VAL A 231 -16.05 9.54 -15.85
CA VAL A 231 -16.55 9.13 -14.53
C VAL A 231 -18.00 8.66 -14.62
N GLY A 232 -18.83 9.34 -15.42
CA GLY A 232 -20.19 8.92 -15.72
C GLY A 232 -20.23 7.54 -16.37
N ILE A 233 -19.46 7.31 -17.42
CA ILE A 233 -19.40 6.01 -18.12
C ILE A 233 -18.90 4.90 -17.19
N GLN A 234 -17.87 5.16 -16.40
CA GLN A 234 -17.35 4.23 -15.39
C GLN A 234 -18.43 3.81 -14.40
N TYR A 235 -19.22 4.78 -13.91
CA TYR A 235 -20.35 4.51 -13.02
C TYR A 235 -21.39 3.62 -13.70
N MET A 236 -21.76 3.92 -14.94
CA MET A 236 -22.76 3.13 -15.68
C MET A 236 -22.31 1.70 -15.92
N MET A 237 -21.05 1.50 -16.34
CA MET A 237 -20.47 0.18 -16.54
C MET A 237 -20.43 -0.60 -15.23
N LYS A 238 -19.95 0.01 -14.13
CA LYS A 238 -19.88 -0.62 -12.81
C LYS A 238 -21.25 -1.09 -12.28
N ASN A 239 -22.31 -0.36 -12.61
CA ASN A 239 -23.68 -0.70 -12.19
C ASN A 239 -24.44 -1.56 -13.22
N GLY A 240 -23.79 -2.01 -14.31
CA GLY A 240 -24.40 -2.87 -15.32
C GLY A 240 -25.47 -2.18 -16.17
N ILE A 241 -25.44 -0.85 -16.23
CA ILE A 241 -26.39 0.00 -16.97
C ILE A 241 -26.03 0.03 -18.46
N ILE A 242 -24.72 0.02 -18.77
CA ILE A 242 -24.21 -0.17 -20.12
C ILE A 242 -23.43 -1.49 -20.12
N GLY A 243 -23.88 -2.46 -20.91
CA GLY A 243 -23.12 -3.68 -21.19
C GLY A 243 -22.20 -3.46 -22.38
N ILE A 244 -20.89 -3.59 -22.17
CA ILE A 244 -19.91 -3.63 -23.26
C ILE A 244 -19.32 -5.03 -23.25
N GLU A 245 -19.63 -5.82 -24.26
CA GLU A 245 -19.05 -7.15 -24.44
C GLU A 245 -17.65 -7.00 -25.03
N ILE A 246 -16.64 -7.04 -24.15
CA ILE A 246 -15.23 -6.95 -24.54
C ILE A 246 -14.82 -8.30 -25.12
N LYS A 247 -14.25 -8.30 -26.32
CA LYS A 247 -13.80 -9.53 -27.00
C LYS A 247 -12.49 -10.11 -26.44
N LYS A 248 -11.81 -9.37 -25.57
CA LYS A 248 -10.60 -9.86 -24.89
C LYS A 248 -10.97 -10.96 -23.91
N SER A 249 -10.31 -12.11 -24.02
CA SER A 249 -10.46 -13.17 -23.04
C SER A 249 -9.85 -12.75 -21.70
N HIS A 250 -10.26 -13.43 -20.61
CA HIS A 250 -9.61 -13.28 -19.32
C HIS A 250 -8.08 -13.51 -19.40
N GLU A 251 -7.66 -14.42 -20.27
CA GLU A 251 -6.25 -14.72 -20.53
C GLU A 251 -5.51 -13.54 -21.17
N ASP A 252 -6.15 -12.81 -22.08
CA ASP A 252 -5.57 -11.63 -22.72
C ASP A 252 -5.40 -10.48 -21.72
N ILE A 253 -6.41 -10.25 -20.88
CA ILE A 253 -6.36 -9.24 -19.81
C ILE A 253 -5.23 -9.56 -18.83
N GLN A 254 -5.08 -10.84 -18.46
CA GLN A 254 -4.03 -11.28 -17.56
C GLN A 254 -2.63 -11.11 -18.19
N LYS A 255 -2.46 -11.44 -19.47
CA LYS A 255 -1.21 -11.22 -20.21
C LYS A 255 -0.83 -9.73 -20.29
N GLU A 256 -1.81 -8.86 -20.50
CA GLU A 256 -1.60 -7.40 -20.50
C GLU A 256 -1.10 -6.91 -19.14
N LYS A 257 -1.74 -7.34 -18.04
CA LYS A 257 -1.31 -7.00 -16.68
C LYS A 257 0.09 -7.52 -16.37
N GLU A 258 0.42 -8.73 -16.80
CA GLU A 258 1.76 -9.29 -16.65
C GLU A 258 2.82 -8.53 -17.45
N ALA A 259 2.50 -8.10 -18.66
CA ALA A 259 3.39 -7.27 -19.48
C ALA A 259 3.63 -5.90 -18.82
N GLU A 260 2.57 -5.28 -18.31
CA GLU A 260 2.64 -4.02 -17.57
C GLU A 260 3.47 -4.16 -16.29
N LEU A 261 3.29 -5.25 -15.52
CA LEU A 261 4.08 -5.54 -14.33
C LEU A 261 5.58 -5.72 -14.67
N LYS A 262 5.92 -6.42 -15.75
CA LYS A 262 7.31 -6.56 -16.21
C LYS A 262 7.93 -5.22 -16.61
N LEU A 263 7.15 -4.35 -17.23
CA LEU A 263 7.60 -3.00 -17.57
C LEU A 263 7.84 -2.18 -16.30
N PHE A 264 6.96 -2.30 -15.31
CA PHE A 264 7.11 -1.67 -14.02
C PHE A 264 8.33 -2.20 -13.25
N GLU A 265 8.61 -3.50 -13.25
CA GLU A 265 9.85 -4.06 -12.71
C GLU A 265 11.09 -3.47 -13.37
N LYS A 266 11.09 -3.32 -14.70
CA LYS A 266 12.21 -2.71 -15.42
C LYS A 266 12.39 -1.25 -15.01
N TYR A 267 11.30 -0.52 -14.79
CA TYR A 267 11.33 0.85 -14.31
C TYR A 267 11.97 0.95 -12.92
N LEU A 268 11.59 0.07 -11.97
CA LEU A 268 12.21 0.01 -10.65
C LEU A 268 13.72 -0.29 -10.71
N ARG A 269 14.13 -1.24 -11.57
CA ARG A 269 15.57 -1.54 -11.78
C ARG A 269 16.33 -0.33 -12.32
N ASN A 270 15.74 0.43 -13.24
CA ASN A 270 16.35 1.65 -13.76
C ASN A 270 16.50 2.71 -12.68
N ILE A 271 15.49 2.89 -11.82
CA ILE A 271 15.56 3.78 -10.66
C ILE A 271 16.74 3.39 -9.77
N SER A 272 16.84 2.11 -9.41
CA SER A 272 17.93 1.61 -8.55
C SER A 272 19.31 1.81 -9.14
N ASN A 273 19.48 1.64 -10.46
CA ASN A 273 20.74 1.92 -11.14
C ASN A 273 21.06 3.42 -11.14
N ASN A 274 20.10 4.27 -11.51
CA ASN A 274 20.29 5.71 -11.59
C ASN A 274 20.65 6.32 -10.23
N ILE A 275 20.04 5.86 -9.14
CA ILE A 275 20.38 6.31 -7.78
C ILE A 275 21.86 6.11 -7.47
N ILE A 276 22.41 4.95 -7.85
CA ILE A 276 23.81 4.60 -7.62
C ILE A 276 24.72 5.50 -8.46
N ASP A 277 24.40 5.65 -9.74
CA ASP A 277 25.20 6.43 -10.69
C ASP A 277 25.18 7.93 -10.36
N GLU A 278 24.02 8.47 -9.98
CA GLU A 278 23.82 9.87 -9.61
C GLU A 278 24.26 10.18 -8.17
N LYS A 279 24.57 9.16 -7.36
CA LYS A 279 24.79 9.28 -5.91
C LYS A 279 23.66 10.06 -5.22
N ARG A 280 22.42 9.74 -5.59
CA ARG A 280 21.23 10.45 -5.15
C ARG A 280 21.12 10.41 -3.62
N TYR A 281 20.81 11.55 -3.00
CA TYR A 281 20.65 11.62 -1.56
C TYR A 281 19.30 11.02 -1.15
N ILE A 282 19.33 9.97 -0.33
CA ILE A 282 18.14 9.32 0.21
C ILE A 282 17.93 9.75 1.67
N GLU A 283 16.84 10.45 1.95
CA GLU A 283 16.36 10.79 3.27
C GLU A 283 15.15 9.91 3.55
N TYR A 284 15.27 9.03 4.54
CA TYR A 284 14.16 8.15 4.92
C TYR A 284 13.19 8.87 5.85
N PRO A 285 11.87 8.82 5.60
CA PRO A 285 10.88 9.49 6.45
C PRO A 285 10.84 8.95 7.88
N ASN A 286 11.25 7.71 8.09
CA ASN A 286 11.27 7.05 9.39
C ASN A 286 12.69 6.56 9.72
N PRO A 287 13.41 7.23 10.63
CA PRO A 287 14.85 7.05 10.75
C PRO A 287 15.31 5.87 11.63
N SER A 288 14.42 5.02 12.17
CA SER A 288 14.78 4.17 13.31
C SER A 288 15.92 3.17 13.04
N GLN A 289 15.89 2.42 11.93
CA GLN A 289 16.92 1.41 11.68
C GLN A 289 18.23 2.01 11.19
N ASP A 290 18.19 3.02 10.33
CA ASP A 290 19.38 3.59 9.71
C ASP A 290 20.07 4.64 10.57
N VAL A 291 19.36 5.29 11.50
CA VAL A 291 20.02 6.08 12.56
C VAL A 291 20.83 5.17 13.46
N ILE A 292 20.29 4.01 13.87
CA ILE A 292 21.04 3.02 14.65
C ILE A 292 22.25 2.52 13.83
N LYS A 293 22.08 2.17 12.54
CA LYS A 293 23.21 1.78 11.68
C LYS A 293 24.24 2.89 11.51
N LYS A 294 23.84 4.16 11.39
CA LYS A 294 24.73 5.32 11.27
C LYS A 294 25.57 5.52 12.53
N PHE A 295 24.97 5.38 13.71
CA PHE A 295 25.70 5.44 14.98
C PHE A 295 26.67 4.26 15.15
N LEU A 296 26.27 3.04 14.74
CA LEU A 296 27.13 1.87 14.84
C LEU A 296 28.26 1.85 13.80
N ARG A 297 28.03 2.36 12.58
CA ARG A 297 29.04 2.38 11.50
C ARG A 297 30.18 3.35 11.78
N ASP A 298 29.86 4.55 12.26
CA ASP A 298 30.84 5.60 12.56
C ASP A 298 31.01 5.78 14.08
N TYR A 299 31.05 4.67 14.82
CA TYR A 299 31.03 4.61 16.29
C TYR A 299 32.00 5.59 16.96
N VAL A 300 33.23 5.65 16.45
CA VAL A 300 34.30 6.51 16.97
C VAL A 300 34.03 7.99 16.67
N LYS A 301 33.51 8.32 15.47
CA LYS A 301 33.18 9.68 15.06
C LYS A 301 32.08 10.29 15.94
N TRP A 302 31.11 9.46 16.33
CA TRP A 302 29.98 9.90 17.17
C TRP A 302 30.23 9.75 18.66
N ASN A 303 31.42 9.26 19.07
CA ASN A 303 31.78 9.03 20.47
C ASN A 303 30.63 8.35 21.25
N PHE A 304 30.05 7.29 20.68
CA PHE A 304 28.83 6.71 21.21
C PHE A 304 28.97 6.32 22.69
N GLU A 305 30.10 5.73 23.09
CA GLU A 305 30.35 5.44 24.51
C GLU A 305 30.35 6.69 25.40
N GLY A 306 30.94 7.79 24.92
CA GLY A 306 30.97 9.04 25.64
C GLY A 306 29.58 9.66 25.77
N GLU A 307 28.82 9.70 24.68
CA GLU A 307 27.44 10.21 24.68
C GLU A 307 26.52 9.36 25.57
N VAL A 308 26.64 8.03 25.52
CA VAL A 308 25.88 7.13 26.42
C VAL A 308 26.28 7.33 27.89
N LYS A 309 27.58 7.49 28.18
CA LYS A 309 28.08 7.78 29.55
C LYS A 309 27.62 9.14 30.05
N VAL A 310 27.48 10.13 29.19
CA VAL A 310 26.96 11.47 29.55
C VAL A 310 25.45 11.42 29.73
N ALA A 311 24.73 10.74 28.83
CA ALA A 311 23.28 10.62 28.87
C ALA A 311 22.76 9.95 30.14
N SER A 312 23.50 9.00 30.73
CA SER A 312 23.08 8.31 31.96
C SER A 312 23.19 9.15 33.24
N ASN A 313 23.98 10.24 33.25
CA ASN A 313 24.32 10.93 34.50
C ASN A 313 23.17 11.73 35.14
N SER A 314 22.10 12.01 34.39
CA SER A 314 20.96 12.80 34.86
C SER A 314 19.69 11.98 35.10
N PHE A 315 19.73 10.67 34.85
CA PHE A 315 18.60 9.78 35.10
C PHE A 315 18.74 9.11 36.47
N PRO A 316 17.64 8.94 37.22
CA PRO A 316 17.63 8.08 38.40
C PRO A 316 18.13 6.67 38.04
N ASN A 317 18.82 6.01 38.98
CA ASN A 317 19.16 4.60 38.83
C ASN A 317 17.88 3.73 38.91
N PRO A 318 17.85 2.58 38.20
CA PRO A 318 16.77 1.61 38.37
C PRO A 318 16.74 1.13 39.83
N THR A 319 15.56 0.86 40.35
CA THR A 319 15.40 0.20 41.65
C THR A 319 15.38 -1.30 41.46
N TYR A 320 15.69 -2.06 42.51
CA TYR A 320 15.55 -3.51 42.46
C TYR A 320 15.07 -4.05 43.80
N GLU A 321 14.48 -5.24 43.73
CA GLU A 321 14.16 -6.08 44.88
C GLU A 321 14.66 -7.50 44.63
N ILE A 322 14.84 -8.28 45.69
CA ILE A 322 15.25 -9.68 45.59
C ILE A 322 14.06 -10.54 46.02
N ILE A 323 13.60 -11.41 45.12
CA ILE A 323 12.49 -12.34 45.36
C ILE A 323 13.00 -13.73 45.01
N ASP A 324 12.96 -14.67 45.95
CA ASP A 324 13.41 -16.06 45.76
C ASP A 324 14.83 -16.19 45.14
N ASP A 325 15.79 -15.43 45.68
CA ASP A 325 17.19 -15.34 45.18
C ASP A 325 17.33 -14.83 43.72
N GLU A 326 16.28 -14.20 43.17
CA GLU A 326 16.26 -13.54 41.87
C GLU A 326 16.14 -12.02 42.02
N TYR A 327 17.03 -11.28 41.33
CA TYR A 327 16.97 -9.83 41.27
C TYR A 327 15.86 -9.38 40.31
N VAL A 328 14.85 -8.70 40.81
CA VAL A 328 13.83 -8.05 39.99
C VAL A 328 14.18 -6.56 39.87
N ILE A 329 14.65 -6.17 38.69
CA ILE A 329 15.11 -4.81 38.40
C ILE A 329 13.98 -4.02 37.75
N HIS A 330 13.54 -2.95 38.40
CA HIS A 330 12.43 -2.10 37.99
C HIS A 330 12.96 -0.86 37.27
N TYR A 331 12.59 -0.75 35.99
CA TYR A 331 12.84 0.42 35.15
C TYR A 331 11.56 1.23 35.00
N LYS A 332 11.53 2.43 35.59
CA LYS A 332 10.51 3.44 35.33
C LYS A 332 10.74 4.08 33.97
N VAL A 333 9.73 4.04 33.13
CA VAL A 333 9.78 4.57 31.76
C VAL A 333 8.77 5.69 31.61
N PHE A 334 9.24 6.87 31.23
CA PHE A 334 8.37 7.96 30.79
C PHE A 334 8.19 7.85 29.28
N VAL A 335 6.95 7.73 28.83
CA VAL A 335 6.62 7.67 27.40
C VAL A 335 5.98 8.98 27.02
N ASN A 336 6.64 9.74 26.12
CA ASN A 336 6.08 10.99 25.64
C ASN A 336 4.80 10.71 24.82
N GLU A 337 3.87 11.66 24.75
CA GLU A 337 2.71 11.49 23.90
C GLU A 337 3.14 11.38 22.44
N GLN A 338 2.61 10.39 21.72
CA GLN A 338 2.94 10.20 20.32
C GLN A 338 2.33 11.34 19.50
N PRO A 339 3.13 12.08 18.69
CA PRO A 339 2.57 13.04 17.75
C PRO A 339 1.54 12.35 16.85
N SER A 340 0.39 12.98 16.66
CA SER A 340 -0.70 12.47 15.83
C SER A 340 -0.31 12.28 14.36
N GLY A 341 0.82 12.86 13.94
CA GLY A 341 1.35 12.81 12.58
C GLY A 341 2.18 11.58 12.23
N LEU A 342 2.50 10.70 13.19
CA LEU A 342 3.31 9.52 12.91
C LEU A 342 2.46 8.38 12.31
N PRO A 343 2.99 7.67 11.29
CA PRO A 343 2.23 6.71 10.48
C PRO A 343 1.92 5.39 11.19
N LEU A 344 2.62 5.06 12.28
CA LEU A 344 2.50 3.79 12.99
C LEU A 344 2.19 4.03 14.47
N ASN A 345 1.51 3.08 15.11
CA ASN A 345 1.33 3.08 16.56
C ASN A 345 2.61 2.56 17.24
N HIS A 346 3.54 3.48 17.48
CA HIS A 346 4.81 3.17 18.09
C HIS A 346 4.65 2.91 19.60
N VAL A 347 3.62 3.45 20.25
CA VAL A 347 3.27 3.15 21.66
C VAL A 347 2.99 1.65 21.84
N SER A 348 2.19 1.04 20.96
CA SER A 348 1.93 -0.41 21.01
C SER A 348 3.17 -1.24 20.72
N THR A 349 4.06 -0.75 19.85
CA THR A 349 5.35 -1.42 19.55
C THR A 349 6.27 -1.42 20.76
N LEU A 350 6.23 -0.35 21.57
CA LEU A 350 6.97 -0.25 22.83
C LEU A 350 6.49 -1.29 23.85
N GLN A 351 5.18 -1.54 23.94
CA GLN A 351 4.63 -2.57 24.84
C GLN A 351 5.15 -3.97 24.49
N ASN A 352 5.20 -4.31 23.19
CA ASN A 352 5.79 -5.56 22.73
C ASN A 352 7.29 -5.66 23.07
N SER A 353 7.99 -4.53 23.02
CA SER A 353 9.41 -4.46 23.37
C SER A 353 9.63 -4.70 24.88
N PHE A 354 8.80 -4.13 25.74
CA PHE A 354 8.84 -4.42 27.18
C PHE A 354 8.58 -5.90 27.44
N LEU A 355 7.50 -6.45 26.90
CA LEU A 355 7.19 -7.87 27.05
C LEU A 355 8.33 -8.78 26.58
N PHE A 356 9.01 -8.42 25.49
CA PHE A 356 10.18 -9.18 25.03
C PHE A 356 11.28 -9.22 26.10
N TRP A 357 11.62 -8.07 26.68
CA TRP A 357 12.69 -7.95 27.68
C TRP A 357 12.31 -8.53 29.05
N GLU A 358 11.06 -8.37 29.49
CA GLU A 358 10.55 -8.93 30.74
C GLU A 358 10.52 -10.47 30.73
N ASN A 359 10.42 -11.07 29.54
CA ASN A 359 10.47 -12.52 29.35
C ASN A 359 11.90 -13.06 29.19
N GLN A 360 12.95 -12.22 29.20
CA GLN A 360 14.33 -12.69 29.15
C GLN A 360 14.77 -13.20 30.53
N GLU A 361 15.43 -14.35 30.55
CA GLU A 361 16.16 -14.81 31.72
C GLU A 361 17.57 -14.21 31.70
N LEU A 362 17.89 -13.34 32.66
CA LEU A 362 19.20 -12.73 32.77
C LEU A 362 19.95 -13.33 33.96
N SER A 363 21.27 -13.30 33.91
CA SER A 363 22.10 -13.70 35.05
C SER A 363 23.39 -12.89 35.09
N SER A 364 23.81 -12.50 36.29
CA SER A 364 25.10 -11.84 36.52
C SER A 364 25.69 -12.29 37.85
N ASN A 365 26.99 -12.56 37.88
CA ASN A 365 27.72 -13.02 39.07
C ASN A 365 27.03 -14.19 39.81
N GLY A 366 26.49 -15.15 39.07
CA GLY A 366 25.84 -16.35 39.63
C GLY A 366 24.41 -16.14 40.14
N HIS A 367 23.84 -14.95 40.03
CA HIS A 367 22.47 -14.66 40.44
C HIS A 367 21.57 -14.48 39.22
N LYS A 368 20.32 -14.96 39.34
CA LYS A 368 19.30 -14.70 38.32
C LYS A 368 18.80 -13.28 38.43
N ALA A 369 18.44 -12.69 37.30
CA ALA A 369 17.85 -11.38 37.23
C ALA A 369 16.74 -11.35 36.17
N LYS A 370 15.72 -10.52 36.44
CA LYS A 370 14.68 -10.17 35.49
C LYS A 370 14.43 -8.68 35.52
N VAL A 371 13.96 -8.17 34.39
CA VAL A 371 13.61 -6.76 34.23
C VAL A 371 12.10 -6.62 34.31
N LYS A 372 11.63 -5.52 34.90
CA LYS A 372 10.24 -5.04 34.81
C LYS A 372 10.22 -3.59 34.39
N PHE A 373 9.30 -3.23 33.50
CA PHE A 373 9.10 -1.86 33.06
C PHE A 373 7.82 -1.27 33.66
N GLU A 374 7.94 -0.10 34.27
CA GLU A 374 6.82 0.61 34.89
C GLU A 374 6.61 1.94 34.19
N ILE A 375 5.44 2.16 33.59
CA ILE A 375 5.14 3.45 32.98
C ILE A 375 4.90 4.51 34.06
N THR A 376 5.61 5.63 33.97
CA THR A 376 5.41 6.79 34.85
C THR A 376 5.02 8.03 34.04
N ASN A 377 4.16 8.85 34.63
CA ASN A 377 3.77 10.16 34.08
C ASN A 377 4.74 11.27 34.47
N GLN A 378 5.79 10.97 35.26
CA GLN A 378 6.74 11.97 35.74
C GLN A 378 8.14 11.75 35.16
N LYS A 379 8.58 12.64 34.27
CA LYS A 379 9.91 12.61 33.64
C LYS A 379 11.05 12.47 34.65
N ARG A 380 10.98 13.21 35.77
CA ARG A 380 12.07 13.27 36.78
C ARG A 380 12.33 11.95 37.50
N GLU A 381 11.35 11.03 37.51
CA GLU A 381 11.46 9.75 38.22
C GLU A 381 11.75 8.58 37.27
N ALA A 382 11.71 8.82 35.96
CA ALA A 382 11.93 7.81 34.96
C ALA A 382 13.42 7.55 34.75
N ASN A 383 13.79 6.27 34.70
CA ASN A 383 15.12 5.80 34.31
C ASN A 383 15.35 5.92 32.80
N VAL A 384 14.26 5.86 32.02
CA VAL A 384 14.28 5.90 30.56
C VAL A 384 13.20 6.85 30.06
N TRP A 385 13.55 7.72 29.12
CA TRP A 385 12.56 8.51 28.38
C TRP A 385 12.42 7.95 26.97
N VAL A 386 11.18 7.65 26.58
CA VAL A 386 10.85 7.28 25.21
C VAL A 386 10.25 8.50 24.52
N THR A 387 10.94 8.98 23.50
CA THR A 387 10.54 10.11 22.65
C THR A 387 10.45 9.64 21.21
N TRP A 388 9.53 10.23 20.44
CA TRP A 388 9.19 9.80 19.07
C TRP A 388 9.88 10.63 18.00
#